data_AF-A0A7C4RH21-F1
#
_entry.id   AF-A0A7C4RH21-F1
#
_cell.length_a   1.000
_cell.length_b   1.000
_cell.length_c   1.000
_cell.angle_alpha   90.00
_cell.angle_beta   90.00
_cell.angle_gamma   90.00
#
_symmetry.space_group_name_H-M   'P 1'
#
loop_
_entity.id
_entity.type
_entity.pdbx_description
1 polymer ?
#
loop_
_entity_poly.entity_id
_entity_poly.type
_entity_poly.pdbx_seq_one_letter_code
_entity_poly.pdbx_strand_id
1 'polypeptide(L)'
;MENLEILTLEYIFEYLKRMENTLAIIKESLDSLKTNVEQMHNKEVEFYNLFYQVKKIQMQLKRFLGKSNAESLKTIDQKLDDILSEYNQKVAEIENETRDLIFSKDKLEDYREHVTAFLSVKIDNLNRINKEQNLVFEKSVEDIKGRLDSLKRLLQSLSRKSEEIKTLKDFVTKIENEMGQVKVPSCLDDLLQISEEQINDLYSKTSEIIDTLREEVKHFIIKNKLLSENEIQTLELLYKMPPEELDFVVVATKLKETLKVSEEKLQSTLFELSKKGFIVLKIIP
;
A
#
# COMPACT_ATOMS: atom_id res chain seq x y z
N MET A 1 11.27 62.65 61.18
CA MET A 1 11.93 62.16 59.95
C MET A 1 11.80 60.65 59.84
N GLU A 2 12.12 59.86 60.88
CA GLU A 2 11.99 58.38 60.88
C GLU A 2 10.64 57.82 60.44
N ASN A 3 9.52 58.42 60.88
CA ASN A 3 8.17 57.93 60.53
C ASN A 3 7.83 58.08 59.02
N LEU A 4 8.44 59.05 58.33
CA LEU A 4 8.22 59.28 56.90
C LEU A 4 9.04 58.28 56.06
N GLU A 5 10.23 57.93 56.52
CA GLU A 5 11.11 56.95 55.87
C GLU A 5 10.54 55.53 55.97
N ILE A 6 9.97 55.16 57.12
CA ILE A 6 9.28 53.87 57.31
C ILE A 6 8.05 53.75 56.39
N LEU A 7 7.20 54.78 56.33
CA LEU A 7 6.06 54.83 55.40
C LEU A 7 6.47 54.73 53.93
N THR A 8 7.62 55.31 53.57
CA THR A 8 8.16 55.24 52.20
C THR A 8 8.67 53.83 51.88
N LEU A 9 9.32 53.15 52.82
CA LEU A 9 9.80 51.78 52.66
C LEU A 9 8.66 50.75 52.58
N GLU A 10 7.60 50.91 53.38
CA GLU A 10 6.41 50.06 53.31
C GLU A 10 5.71 50.18 51.95
N TYR A 11 5.55 51.40 51.42
CA TYR A 11 5.01 51.63 50.09
C TYR A 11 5.86 50.99 48.98
N ILE A 12 7.18 51.13 49.06
CA ILE A 12 8.11 50.48 48.12
C ILE A 12 7.98 48.95 48.19
N PHE A 13 7.88 48.38 49.40
CA PHE A 13 7.74 46.93 49.58
C PHE A 13 6.41 46.40 49.00
N GLU A 14 5.30 47.08 49.24
CA GLU A 14 4.02 46.72 48.61
C GLU A 14 4.07 46.82 47.07
N TYR A 15 4.71 47.87 46.55
CA TYR A 15 4.89 48.05 45.12
C TYR A 15 5.73 46.92 44.50
N LEU A 16 6.86 46.56 45.13
CA LEU A 16 7.71 45.44 44.71
C LEU A 16 6.95 44.11 44.73
N LYS A 17 6.14 43.86 45.76
CA LYS A 17 5.30 42.65 45.85
C LYS A 17 4.24 42.59 44.73
N ARG A 18 3.63 43.73 44.37
CA ARG A 18 2.72 43.82 43.22
C ARG A 18 3.44 43.54 41.91
N MET A 19 4.66 44.06 41.73
CA MET A 19 5.49 43.77 40.56
C MET A 19 5.87 42.30 40.47
N GLU A 20 6.30 41.68 41.57
CA GLU A 20 6.63 40.25 41.64
C GLU A 20 5.44 39.38 41.21
N ASN A 21 4.24 39.66 41.75
CA ASN A 21 3.01 38.97 41.34
C ASN A 21 2.70 39.17 39.85
N THR A 22 2.89 40.38 39.33
CA THR A 22 2.66 40.68 37.91
C THR A 22 3.64 39.89 37.03
N LEU A 23 4.91 39.82 37.41
CA LEU A 23 5.93 39.04 36.70
C LEU A 23 5.62 37.54 36.74
N ALA A 24 5.10 37.02 37.86
CA ALA A 24 4.69 35.62 37.96
C ALA A 24 3.55 35.28 36.97
N ILE A 25 2.52 36.14 36.87
CA ILE A 25 1.40 35.96 35.93
C ILE A 25 1.88 36.02 34.47
N ILE A 26 2.79 36.96 34.16
CA ILE A 26 3.38 37.06 32.82
C ILE A 26 4.16 35.79 32.48
N LYS A 27 4.99 35.29 33.42
CA LYS A 27 5.75 34.07 33.22
C LYS A 27 4.85 32.87 32.93
N GLU A 28 3.81 32.66 33.74
CA GLU A 28 2.85 31.56 33.53
C GLU A 28 2.19 31.64 32.14
N SER A 29 1.82 32.85 31.71
CA SER A 29 1.23 33.09 30.39
C SER A 29 2.21 32.79 29.24
N LEU A 30 3.49 33.18 29.40
CA LEU A 30 4.54 32.88 28.43
C LEU A 30 4.86 31.38 28.36
N ASP A 31 4.91 30.69 29.49
CA ASP A 31 5.15 29.25 29.55
C ASP A 31 3.99 28.49 28.87
N SER A 32 2.74 28.89 29.13
CA SER A 32 1.56 28.33 28.46
C SER A 32 1.58 28.57 26.94
N LEU A 33 1.91 29.79 26.49
CA LEU A 33 2.05 30.11 25.07
C LEU A 33 3.12 29.25 24.41
N LYS A 34 4.28 29.09 25.06
CA LYS A 34 5.37 28.26 24.56
C LYS A 34 4.91 26.82 24.37
N THR A 35 4.26 26.22 25.36
CA THR A 35 3.72 24.85 25.25
C THR A 35 2.73 24.72 24.09
N ASN A 36 1.84 25.70 23.90
CA ASN A 36 0.88 25.69 22.79
C ASN A 36 1.57 25.73 21.43
N VAL A 37 2.56 26.61 21.26
CA VAL A 37 3.35 26.72 20.02
C VAL A 37 4.10 25.43 19.74
N GLU A 38 4.73 24.82 20.76
CA GLU A 38 5.44 23.54 20.62
C GLU A 38 4.49 22.41 20.19
N GLN A 39 3.29 22.32 20.76
CA GLN A 39 2.30 21.31 20.38
C GLN A 39 1.83 21.47 18.92
N MET A 40 1.53 22.70 18.51
CA MET A 40 1.14 22.98 17.12
C MET A 40 2.27 22.66 16.14
N HIS A 41 3.49 23.09 16.46
CA HIS A 41 4.67 22.82 15.65
C HIS A 41 4.92 21.32 15.49
N ASN A 42 4.85 20.55 16.58
CA ASN A 42 5.00 19.10 16.53
C ASN A 42 3.96 18.43 15.62
N LYS A 43 2.71 18.92 15.65
CA LYS A 43 1.63 18.38 14.79
C LYS A 43 1.83 18.73 13.32
N GLU A 44 2.33 19.93 13.04
CA GLU A 44 2.70 20.34 11.69
C GLU A 44 3.87 19.51 11.15
N VAL A 45 4.90 19.27 11.96
CA VAL A 45 6.02 18.39 11.61
C VAL A 45 5.55 16.97 11.32
N GLU A 46 4.64 16.42 12.15
CA GLU A 46 4.00 15.12 11.92
C GLU A 46 3.28 15.08 10.56
N PHE A 47 2.46 16.09 10.27
CA PHE A 47 1.76 16.23 8.99
C PHE A 47 2.74 16.24 7.81
N TYR A 48 3.77 17.08 7.84
CA TYR A 48 4.74 17.18 6.76
C TYR A 48 5.50 15.87 6.53
N ASN A 49 5.99 15.25 7.60
CA ASN A 49 6.73 13.98 7.51
C ASN A 49 5.86 12.90 6.85
N LEU A 50 4.60 12.77 7.30
CA LEU A 50 3.66 11.81 6.73
C LEU A 50 3.32 12.15 5.28
N PHE A 51 3.06 13.42 4.96
CA PHE A 51 2.74 13.88 3.60
C PHE A 51 3.86 13.50 2.62
N TYR A 52 5.12 13.81 2.96
CA TYR A 52 6.26 13.49 2.10
C TYR A 52 6.51 11.99 1.99
N GLN A 53 6.30 11.22 3.06
CA GLN A 53 6.37 9.76 3.00
C GLN A 53 5.33 9.19 2.03
N VAL A 54 4.07 9.56 2.18
CA VAL A 54 2.96 9.10 1.32
C VAL A 54 3.20 9.52 -0.13
N LYS A 55 3.70 10.73 -0.37
CA LYS A 55 4.07 11.22 -1.71
C LYS A 55 5.23 10.42 -2.31
N LYS A 56 6.24 10.07 -1.51
CA LYS A 56 7.37 9.24 -1.96
C LYS A 56 6.91 7.83 -2.33
N ILE A 57 6.05 7.22 -1.51
CA ILE A 57 5.43 5.93 -1.79
C ILE A 57 4.62 6.01 -3.10
N GLN A 58 3.80 7.05 -3.26
CA GLN A 58 3.01 7.26 -4.48
C GLN A 58 3.88 7.28 -5.73
N MET A 59 4.98 8.02 -5.68
CA MET A 59 5.93 8.12 -6.78
C MET A 59 6.56 6.76 -7.10
N GLN A 60 6.98 5.99 -6.09
CA GLN A 60 7.55 4.67 -6.33
C GLN A 60 6.51 3.66 -6.82
N LEU A 61 5.27 3.72 -6.36
CA LEU A 61 4.19 2.88 -6.87
C LEU A 61 3.87 3.16 -8.34
N LYS A 62 3.86 4.44 -8.74
CA LYS A 62 3.73 4.81 -10.15
C LYS A 62 4.84 4.23 -11.01
N ARG A 63 6.09 4.25 -10.52
CA ARG A 63 7.22 3.67 -11.24
C ARG A 63 7.12 2.15 -11.31
N PHE A 64 6.79 1.51 -10.20
CA PHE A 64 6.61 0.06 -10.10
C PHE A 64 5.55 -0.44 -11.09
N LEU A 65 4.38 0.20 -11.09
CA LEU A 65 3.23 -0.21 -11.90
C LEU A 65 3.28 0.30 -13.34
N GLY A 66 3.99 1.40 -13.58
CA GLY A 66 4.05 2.05 -14.88
C GLY A 66 2.66 2.51 -15.33
N LYS A 67 2.21 1.98 -16.48
CA LYS A 67 0.85 2.24 -17.01
C LYS A 67 -0.24 1.37 -16.37
N SER A 68 0.14 0.33 -15.62
CA SER A 68 -0.83 -0.54 -14.95
C SER A 68 -1.49 0.20 -13.78
N ASN A 69 -2.79 0.01 -13.56
CA ASN A 69 -3.55 0.65 -12.48
C ASN A 69 -3.51 2.20 -12.48
N ALA A 70 -3.38 2.83 -13.64
CA ALA A 70 -3.28 4.29 -13.77
C ALA A 70 -4.42 5.06 -13.07
N GLU A 71 -5.64 4.51 -13.05
CA GLU A 71 -6.81 5.20 -12.47
C GLU A 71 -6.77 5.27 -10.94
N SER A 72 -6.42 4.17 -10.27
CA SER A 72 -6.26 4.15 -8.81
C SER A 72 -5.16 5.11 -8.36
N LEU A 73 -4.06 5.16 -9.11
CA LEU A 73 -2.95 6.06 -8.80
C LEU A 73 -3.31 7.53 -9.03
N LYS A 74 -4.02 7.86 -10.12
CA LYS A 74 -4.54 9.22 -10.36
C LYS A 74 -5.48 9.69 -9.26
N THR A 75 -6.36 8.81 -8.79
CA THR A 75 -7.26 9.12 -7.68
C THR A 75 -6.49 9.47 -6.41
N ILE A 76 -5.42 8.74 -6.11
CA ILE A 76 -4.55 9.04 -4.97
C ILE A 76 -3.81 10.37 -5.16
N ASP A 77 -3.33 10.67 -6.36
CA ASP A 77 -2.69 11.97 -6.63
C ASP A 77 -3.63 13.13 -6.37
N GLN A 78 -4.87 13.04 -6.88
CA GLN A 78 -5.87 14.09 -6.68
C GLN A 78 -6.12 14.33 -5.19
N LYS A 79 -6.26 13.26 -4.39
CA LYS A 79 -6.41 13.38 -2.94
C LYS A 79 -5.22 14.06 -2.27
N LEU A 80 -3.99 13.79 -2.73
CA LEU A 80 -2.78 14.43 -2.19
C LEU A 80 -2.71 15.91 -2.56
N ASP A 81 -3.06 16.25 -3.79
CA ASP A 81 -3.11 17.64 -4.27
C ASP A 81 -4.19 18.44 -3.54
N ASP A 82 -5.37 17.85 -3.31
CA ASP A 82 -6.45 18.44 -2.53
C ASP A 82 -6.00 18.72 -1.09
N ILE A 83 -5.36 17.75 -0.42
CA ILE A 83 -4.84 17.93 0.95
C ILE A 83 -3.84 19.09 1.00
N LEU A 84 -2.92 19.17 0.04
CA LEU A 84 -1.92 20.24 -0.01
C LEU A 84 -2.57 21.60 -0.28
N SER A 85 -3.55 21.67 -1.18
CA SER A 85 -4.28 22.91 -1.48
C SER A 85 -5.05 23.39 -0.25
N GLU A 86 -5.76 22.49 0.43
CA GLU A 86 -6.51 22.84 1.64
C GLU A 86 -5.60 23.30 2.77
N TYR A 87 -4.42 22.67 2.92
CA TYR A 87 -3.42 23.12 3.89
C TYR A 87 -2.91 24.53 3.55
N ASN A 88 -2.55 24.80 2.29
CA ASN A 88 -2.09 26.12 1.86
C ASN A 88 -3.16 27.20 2.03
N GLN A 89 -4.42 26.87 1.73
CA GLN A 89 -5.54 27.76 2.01
C GLN A 89 -5.64 28.07 3.51
N LYS A 90 -5.50 27.05 4.36
CA LYS A 90 -5.57 27.24 5.81
C LYS A 90 -4.44 28.12 6.34
N VAL A 91 -3.22 27.97 5.82
CA VAL A 91 -2.09 28.86 6.13
C VAL A 91 -2.41 30.31 5.75
N ALA A 92 -2.95 30.55 4.55
CA ALA A 92 -3.31 31.89 4.11
C ALA A 92 -4.45 32.53 4.95
N GLU A 93 -5.46 31.73 5.35
CA GLU A 93 -6.51 32.18 6.28
C GLU A 93 -5.90 32.65 7.61
N ILE A 94 -5.02 31.84 8.19
CA ILE A 94 -4.32 32.12 9.44
C ILE A 94 -3.45 33.38 9.34
N GLU A 95 -2.69 33.52 8.25
CA GLU A 95 -1.84 34.71 8.03
C GLU A 95 -2.67 36.00 7.92
N ASN A 96 -3.88 35.93 7.35
CA ASN A 96 -4.78 37.07 7.27
C ASN A 96 -5.42 37.38 8.62
N GLU A 97 -5.88 36.37 9.36
CA GLU A 97 -6.46 36.53 10.70
C GLU A 97 -5.44 37.14 11.68
N THR A 98 -4.16 36.81 11.56
CA THR A 98 -3.09 37.26 12.48
C THR A 98 -2.52 38.65 12.20
N ARG A 99 -2.79 39.27 11.04
CA ARG A 99 -2.26 40.61 10.68
C ARG A 99 -2.81 41.76 11.52
N ASP A 100 -4.05 41.67 11.97
CA ASP A 100 -4.77 42.78 12.63
C ASP A 100 -5.13 42.48 14.10
N LEU A 101 -4.51 41.47 14.73
CA LEU A 101 -4.93 40.97 16.03
C LEU A 101 -4.21 41.60 17.24
N ILE A 102 -5.01 42.09 18.18
CA ILE A 102 -4.67 42.17 19.61
C ILE A 102 -4.91 40.77 20.19
N PHE A 103 -3.83 40.05 20.50
CA PHE A 103 -3.90 38.70 21.05
C PHE A 103 -4.44 38.71 22.48
N SER A 104 -5.56 37.99 22.70
CA SER A 104 -6.04 37.60 24.04
C SER A 104 -5.76 36.11 24.26
N LYS A 105 -5.72 35.68 25.52
CA LYS A 105 -5.48 34.28 25.89
C LYS A 105 -6.52 33.33 25.27
N ASP A 106 -7.81 33.66 25.36
CA ASP A 106 -8.90 32.83 24.82
C ASP A 106 -8.78 32.67 23.29
N LYS A 107 -8.41 33.73 22.57
CA LYS A 107 -8.20 33.65 21.11
C LYS A 107 -7.02 32.76 20.72
N LEU A 108 -5.97 32.70 21.54
CA LEU A 108 -4.82 31.81 21.30
C LEU A 108 -5.19 30.35 21.53
N GLU A 109 -6.03 30.07 22.53
CA GLU A 109 -6.56 28.74 22.82
C GLU A 109 -7.42 28.24 21.65
N ASP A 110 -8.40 29.05 21.22
CA ASP A 110 -9.28 28.74 20.07
C ASP A 110 -8.48 28.51 18.78
N TYR A 111 -7.49 29.38 18.54
CA TYR A 111 -6.60 29.27 17.39
C TYR A 111 -5.81 27.96 17.41
N ARG A 112 -5.21 27.62 18.56
CA ARG A 112 -4.49 26.36 18.74
C ARG A 112 -5.41 25.17 18.45
N GLU A 113 -6.59 25.14 19.05
CA GLU A 113 -7.54 24.04 18.86
C GLU A 113 -7.96 23.88 17.41
N HIS A 114 -8.27 24.98 16.72
CA HIS A 114 -8.63 24.95 15.31
C HIS A 114 -7.51 24.40 14.42
N VAL A 115 -6.26 24.86 14.61
CA VAL A 115 -5.13 24.37 13.80
C VAL A 115 -4.82 22.91 14.11
N THR A 116 -4.79 22.53 15.39
CA THR A 116 -4.53 21.14 15.78
C THR A 116 -5.63 20.20 15.27
N ALA A 117 -6.91 20.59 15.34
CA ALA A 117 -8.01 19.81 14.82
C ALA A 117 -7.91 19.66 13.29
N PHE A 118 -7.63 20.75 12.58
CA PHE A 118 -7.43 20.72 11.13
C PHE A 118 -6.30 19.77 10.73
N LEU A 119 -5.11 19.92 11.33
CA LEU A 119 -3.96 19.06 11.05
C LEU A 119 -4.24 17.59 11.36
N SER A 120 -4.96 17.30 12.45
CA SER A 120 -5.33 15.94 12.82
C SER A 120 -6.20 15.28 11.75
N VAL A 121 -7.20 16.00 11.21
CA VAL A 121 -8.02 15.50 10.11
C VAL A 121 -7.18 15.23 8.85
N LYS A 122 -6.21 16.10 8.53
CA LYS A 122 -5.31 15.89 7.38
C LYS A 122 -4.37 14.71 7.57
N ILE A 123 -3.83 14.52 8.77
CA ILE A 123 -3.04 13.34 9.13
C ILE A 123 -3.87 12.07 8.98
N ASP A 124 -5.12 12.06 9.44
CA ASP A 124 -6.03 10.91 9.27
C ASP A 124 -6.30 10.60 7.80
N ASN A 125 -6.48 11.62 6.96
CA ASN A 125 -6.65 11.45 5.52
C ASN A 125 -5.38 10.88 4.88
N LEU A 126 -4.20 11.34 5.26
CA LEU A 126 -2.93 10.78 4.76
C LEU A 126 -2.74 9.32 5.19
N ASN A 127 -3.12 8.97 6.42
CA ASN A 127 -3.11 7.58 6.89
C ASN A 127 -4.06 6.69 6.08
N ARG A 128 -5.23 7.21 5.67
CA ARG A 128 -6.15 6.49 4.77
C ARG A 128 -5.54 6.30 3.38
N ILE A 129 -4.91 7.33 2.82
CA ILE A 129 -4.20 7.22 1.53
C ILE A 129 -3.09 6.19 1.60
N ASN A 130 -2.30 6.17 2.69
CA ASN A 130 -1.24 5.18 2.87
C ASN A 130 -1.78 3.74 2.91
N LYS A 131 -2.97 3.53 3.49
CA LYS A 131 -3.66 2.22 3.44
C LYS A 131 -4.12 1.87 2.02
N GLU A 132 -4.67 2.83 1.28
CA GLU A 132 -5.04 2.63 -0.13
C GLU A 132 -3.83 2.26 -0.99
N GLN A 133 -2.69 2.91 -0.79
CA GLN A 133 -1.42 2.60 -1.45
C GLN A 133 -0.94 1.17 -1.16
N ASN A 134 -1.01 0.74 0.11
CA ASN A 134 -0.72 -0.64 0.49
C ASN A 134 -1.63 -1.63 -0.25
N LEU A 135 -2.94 -1.40 -0.31
CA LEU A 135 -3.87 -2.28 -1.02
C LEU A 135 -3.57 -2.37 -2.52
N VAL A 136 -3.22 -1.25 -3.16
CA VAL A 136 -2.83 -1.23 -4.58
C VAL A 136 -1.56 -2.06 -4.81
N PHE A 137 -0.58 -1.93 -3.92
CA PHE A 137 0.66 -2.70 -3.96
C PHE A 137 0.40 -4.19 -3.75
N GLU A 138 -0.28 -4.56 -2.67
CA GLU A 138 -0.58 -5.94 -2.28
C GLU A 138 -1.32 -6.65 -3.41
N LYS A 139 -2.35 -6.04 -3.99
CA LYS A 139 -3.09 -6.61 -5.12
C LYS A 139 -2.20 -6.87 -6.33
N SER A 140 -1.26 -5.97 -6.61
CA SER A 140 -0.35 -6.10 -7.76
C SER A 140 0.69 -7.20 -7.53
N VAL A 141 1.22 -7.31 -6.31
CA VAL A 141 2.13 -8.38 -5.92
C VAL A 141 1.40 -9.72 -5.86
N GLU A 142 0.17 -9.75 -5.38
CA GLU A 142 -0.67 -10.96 -5.33
C GLU A 142 -0.97 -11.47 -6.74
N ASP A 143 -1.27 -10.60 -7.71
CA ASP A 143 -1.44 -11.00 -9.11
C ASP A 143 -0.17 -11.68 -9.65
N ILE A 144 1.01 -11.06 -9.47
CA ILE A 144 2.29 -11.64 -9.89
C ILE A 144 2.53 -13.00 -9.21
N LYS A 145 2.37 -13.07 -7.88
CA LYS A 145 2.58 -14.30 -7.10
C LYS A 145 1.61 -15.39 -7.53
N GLY A 146 0.33 -15.06 -7.72
CA GLY A 146 -0.70 -16.01 -8.17
C GLY A 146 -0.38 -16.60 -9.54
N ARG A 147 0.11 -15.78 -10.49
CA ARG A 147 0.59 -16.26 -11.79
C ARG A 147 1.81 -17.17 -11.68
N LEU A 148 2.81 -16.76 -10.88
CA LEU A 148 4.01 -17.58 -10.61
C LEU A 148 3.65 -18.92 -9.98
N ASP A 149 2.78 -18.93 -8.97
CA ASP A 149 2.39 -20.13 -8.27
C ASP A 149 1.56 -21.07 -9.16
N SER A 150 0.71 -20.51 -10.03
CA SER A 150 0.01 -21.29 -11.05
C SER A 150 0.99 -22.00 -12.00
N LEU A 151 2.02 -21.27 -12.47
CA LEU A 151 3.07 -21.83 -13.32
C LEU A 151 3.90 -22.89 -12.58
N LYS A 152 4.27 -22.65 -11.31
CA LYS A 152 4.96 -23.63 -10.47
C LYS A 152 4.16 -24.91 -10.30
N ARG A 153 2.85 -24.82 -10.03
CA ARG A 153 1.97 -26.00 -9.91
C ARG A 153 1.90 -26.78 -11.22
N LEU A 154 1.85 -26.09 -12.36
CA LEU A 154 1.91 -26.73 -13.68
C LEU A 154 3.24 -27.46 -13.89
N LEU A 155 4.37 -26.81 -13.61
CA LEU A 155 5.70 -27.42 -13.70
C LEU A 155 5.86 -28.62 -12.77
N GLN A 156 5.39 -28.53 -11.52
CA GLN A 156 5.39 -29.66 -10.57
C GLN A 156 4.57 -30.83 -11.08
N SER A 157 3.40 -30.55 -11.69
CA SER A 157 2.55 -31.59 -12.27
C SER A 157 3.22 -32.28 -13.45
N LEU A 158 3.91 -31.52 -14.30
CA LEU A 158 4.72 -32.05 -15.40
C LEU A 158 5.94 -32.84 -14.90
N SER A 159 6.61 -32.34 -13.86
CA SER A 159 7.79 -32.99 -13.27
C SER A 159 7.48 -34.37 -12.71
N ARG A 160 6.31 -34.54 -12.07
CA ARG A 160 5.81 -35.87 -11.64
C ARG A 160 5.58 -36.84 -12.80
N LYS A 161 5.49 -36.36 -14.03
CA LYS A 161 5.35 -37.14 -15.27
C LYS A 161 6.67 -37.28 -16.03
N SER A 162 7.76 -36.68 -15.53
CA SER A 162 9.06 -36.63 -16.20
C SER A 162 9.83 -37.95 -16.23
N GLU A 163 9.38 -38.97 -15.48
CA GLU A 163 9.98 -40.31 -15.54
C GLU A 163 9.88 -40.93 -16.94
N GLU A 164 8.90 -40.49 -17.75
CA GLU A 164 8.64 -41.01 -19.10
C GLU A 164 9.38 -40.25 -20.21
N ILE A 165 9.85 -39.02 -19.95
CA ILE A 165 10.45 -38.13 -20.97
C ILE A 165 11.67 -37.40 -20.40
N LYS A 166 12.88 -37.87 -20.74
CA LYS A 166 14.14 -37.28 -20.26
C LYS A 166 14.28 -35.78 -20.58
N THR A 167 13.81 -35.34 -21.75
CA THR A 167 13.84 -33.92 -22.16
C THR A 167 12.89 -33.04 -21.34
N LEU A 168 11.86 -33.60 -20.70
CA LEU A 168 10.93 -32.84 -19.85
C LEU A 168 11.60 -32.40 -18.55
N LYS A 169 12.48 -33.24 -17.98
CA LYS A 169 13.20 -32.91 -16.74
C LYS A 169 14.14 -31.72 -16.93
N ASP A 170 14.93 -31.72 -18.01
CA ASP A 170 15.84 -30.63 -18.33
C ASP A 170 15.08 -29.34 -18.63
N PHE A 171 13.94 -29.44 -19.34
CA PHE A 171 13.06 -28.30 -19.62
C PHE A 171 12.44 -27.71 -18.35
N VAL A 172 11.87 -28.53 -17.46
CA VAL A 172 11.31 -28.05 -16.18
C VAL A 172 12.38 -27.36 -15.35
N THR A 173 13.57 -27.96 -15.24
CA THR A 173 14.69 -27.38 -14.50
C THR A 173 15.11 -26.01 -15.07
N LYS A 174 15.15 -25.87 -16.41
CA LYS A 174 15.41 -24.59 -17.08
C LYS A 174 14.39 -23.53 -16.64
N ILE A 175 13.09 -23.83 -16.76
CA ILE A 175 12.03 -22.87 -16.44
C ILE A 175 12.02 -22.54 -14.94
N GLU A 176 12.20 -23.52 -14.05
CA GLU A 176 12.29 -23.28 -12.60
C GLU A 176 13.45 -22.33 -12.24
N ASN A 177 14.60 -22.48 -12.89
CA ASN A 177 15.73 -21.58 -12.70
C ASN A 177 15.42 -20.15 -13.18
N GLU A 178 14.77 -20.00 -14.34
CA GLU A 178 14.37 -18.69 -14.87
C GLU A 178 13.29 -18.03 -13.98
N MET A 179 12.33 -18.79 -13.48
CA MET A 179 11.35 -18.31 -12.49
C MET A 179 12.01 -17.86 -11.19
N GLY A 180 13.06 -18.54 -10.74
CA GLY A 180 13.81 -18.17 -9.53
C GLY A 180 14.53 -16.82 -9.64
N GLN A 181 14.73 -16.31 -10.86
CA GLN A 181 15.33 -14.99 -11.09
C GLN A 181 14.31 -13.84 -11.03
N VAL A 182 13.01 -14.15 -11.04
CA VAL A 182 11.94 -13.15 -10.96
C VAL A 182 11.93 -12.54 -9.56
N LYS A 183 12.31 -11.27 -9.46
CA LYS A 183 12.29 -10.52 -8.20
C LYS A 183 10.97 -9.78 -8.05
N VAL A 184 10.26 -10.07 -6.96
CA VAL A 184 9.01 -9.41 -6.60
C VAL A 184 9.20 -8.75 -5.24
N PRO A 185 9.03 -7.43 -5.13
CA PRO A 185 9.06 -6.73 -3.84
C PRO A 185 8.05 -7.34 -2.86
N SER A 186 8.40 -7.43 -1.59
CA SER A 186 7.57 -8.09 -0.57
C SER A 186 6.68 -7.11 0.20
N CYS A 187 7.13 -5.86 0.36
CA CYS A 187 6.41 -4.78 1.02
C CYS A 187 6.69 -3.42 0.33
N LEU A 188 5.96 -2.37 0.75
CA LEU A 188 6.22 -1.00 0.27
C LEU A 188 7.62 -0.50 0.65
N ASP A 189 8.15 -0.90 1.81
CA ASP A 189 9.49 -0.47 2.23
C ASP A 189 10.58 -0.98 1.28
N ASP A 190 10.42 -2.19 0.73
CA ASP A 190 11.30 -2.70 -0.32
C ASP A 190 11.28 -1.78 -1.54
N LEU A 191 10.09 -1.33 -1.97
CA LEU A 191 9.98 -0.39 -3.11
C LEU A 191 10.73 0.92 -2.87
N LEU A 192 10.77 1.41 -1.63
CA LEU A 192 11.47 2.63 -1.27
C LEU A 192 13.01 2.50 -1.34
N GLN A 193 13.53 1.27 -1.31
CA GLN A 193 14.96 0.96 -1.34
C GLN A 193 15.47 0.60 -2.75
N ILE A 194 14.58 0.21 -3.66
CA ILE A 194 14.93 -0.12 -5.04
C ILE A 194 15.28 1.18 -5.80
N SER A 195 16.34 1.13 -6.62
CA SER A 195 16.73 2.28 -7.42
C SER A 195 15.69 2.61 -8.48
N GLU A 196 15.62 3.88 -8.90
CA GLU A 196 14.63 4.34 -9.89
C GLU A 196 14.71 3.54 -11.20
N GLU A 197 15.92 3.20 -11.64
CA GLU A 197 16.17 2.42 -12.85
C GLU A 197 15.62 0.99 -12.75
N GLN A 198 15.69 0.39 -11.56
CA GLN A 198 15.27 -0.99 -11.32
C GLN A 198 13.76 -1.13 -11.13
N ILE A 199 13.12 -0.14 -10.49
CA ILE A 199 11.69 -0.18 -10.20
C ILE A 199 10.82 0.22 -11.39
N ASN A 200 11.34 1.03 -12.33
CA ASN A 200 10.58 1.48 -13.50
C ASN A 200 10.04 0.31 -14.33
N ASP A 201 8.70 0.26 -14.42
CA ASP A 201 7.90 -0.76 -15.09
C ASP A 201 8.18 -2.18 -14.59
N LEU A 202 8.68 -2.34 -13.36
CA LEU A 202 9.05 -3.66 -12.81
C LEU A 202 7.86 -4.62 -12.79
N TYR A 203 6.65 -4.14 -12.47
CA TYR A 203 5.44 -4.95 -12.54
C TYR A 203 5.20 -5.51 -13.94
N SER A 204 5.26 -4.65 -14.97
CA SER A 204 5.01 -5.03 -16.36
C SER A 204 6.09 -5.98 -16.87
N LYS A 205 7.37 -5.66 -16.63
CA LYS A 205 8.52 -6.51 -17.01
C LYS A 205 8.42 -7.90 -16.39
N THR A 206 8.10 -7.97 -15.09
CA THR A 206 7.90 -9.24 -14.40
C THR A 206 6.71 -10.01 -14.97
N SER A 207 5.61 -9.33 -15.25
CA SER A 207 4.43 -9.96 -15.87
C SER A 207 4.75 -10.53 -17.26
N GLU A 208 5.48 -9.79 -18.09
CA GLU A 208 5.91 -10.23 -19.42
C GLU A 208 6.85 -11.44 -19.36
N ILE A 209 7.77 -11.48 -18.41
CA ILE A 209 8.64 -12.65 -18.18
C ILE A 209 7.77 -13.86 -17.83
N ILE A 210 6.83 -13.72 -16.89
CA ILE A 210 5.94 -14.82 -16.49
C ILE A 210 5.10 -15.31 -17.67
N ASP A 211 4.54 -14.38 -18.46
CA ASP A 211 3.73 -14.73 -19.63
C ASP A 211 4.57 -15.43 -20.71
N THR A 212 5.82 -15.00 -20.92
CA THR A 212 6.77 -15.67 -21.82
C THR A 212 7.07 -17.10 -21.36
N LEU A 213 7.41 -17.28 -20.09
CA LEU A 213 7.67 -18.61 -19.51
C LEU A 213 6.44 -19.52 -19.59
N ARG A 214 5.25 -18.97 -19.33
CA ARG A 214 3.98 -19.68 -19.47
C ARG A 214 3.77 -20.16 -20.91
N GLU A 215 3.99 -19.29 -21.89
CA GLU A 215 3.84 -19.67 -23.31
C GLU A 215 4.92 -20.68 -23.74
N GLU A 216 6.16 -20.58 -23.26
CA GLU A 216 7.19 -21.62 -23.48
C GLU A 216 6.75 -22.98 -22.95
N VAL A 217 6.26 -23.03 -21.71
CA VAL A 217 5.74 -24.26 -21.08
C VAL A 217 4.59 -24.82 -21.89
N LYS A 218 3.63 -23.99 -22.27
CA LYS A 218 2.48 -24.38 -23.08
C LYS A 218 2.89 -24.96 -24.43
N HIS A 219 3.79 -24.30 -25.16
CA HIS A 219 4.30 -24.79 -26.44
C HIS A 219 5.00 -26.13 -26.28
N PHE A 220 5.79 -26.30 -25.20
CA PHE A 220 6.43 -27.58 -24.90
C PHE A 220 5.42 -28.69 -24.65
N ILE A 221 4.40 -28.45 -23.82
CA ILE A 221 3.35 -29.42 -23.49
C ILE A 221 2.62 -29.89 -24.76
N ILE A 222 2.20 -28.96 -25.62
CA ILE A 222 1.45 -29.25 -26.85
C ILE A 222 2.32 -29.99 -27.85
N LYS A 223 3.56 -29.53 -28.08
CA LYS A 223 4.51 -30.17 -29.01
C LYS A 223 4.79 -31.61 -28.64
N ASN A 224 4.88 -31.92 -27.35
CA ASN A 224 5.09 -33.26 -26.84
C ASN A 224 3.78 -34.05 -26.62
N LYS A 225 2.63 -33.51 -27.05
CA LYS A 225 1.30 -34.14 -26.95
C LYS A 225 0.91 -34.57 -25.53
N LEU A 226 1.41 -33.86 -24.51
CA LEU A 226 1.12 -34.14 -23.11
C LEU A 226 -0.31 -33.72 -22.76
N LEU A 227 -0.67 -32.51 -23.17
CA LEU A 227 -2.00 -31.94 -23.02
C LEU A 227 -2.37 -31.15 -24.28
N SER A 228 -3.67 -31.07 -24.53
CA SER A 228 -4.29 -30.17 -25.50
C SER A 228 -4.40 -28.75 -24.94
N GLU A 229 -4.61 -27.78 -25.83
CA GLU A 229 -4.85 -26.38 -25.49
C GLU A 229 -5.94 -26.21 -24.42
N ASN A 230 -7.07 -26.90 -24.57
CA ASN A 230 -8.21 -26.79 -23.65
C ASN A 230 -7.88 -27.36 -22.26
N GLU A 231 -7.10 -28.44 -22.20
CA GLU A 231 -6.66 -29.06 -20.95
C GLU A 231 -5.70 -28.12 -20.20
N ILE A 232 -4.77 -27.48 -20.91
CA ILE A 232 -3.84 -26.50 -20.31
C ILE A 232 -4.61 -25.32 -19.75
N GLN A 233 -5.52 -24.72 -20.53
CA GLN A 233 -6.34 -23.60 -20.07
C GLN A 233 -7.18 -23.97 -18.84
N THR A 234 -7.72 -25.18 -18.80
CA THR A 234 -8.48 -25.68 -17.64
C THR A 234 -7.58 -25.81 -16.40
N LEU A 235 -6.38 -26.38 -16.54
CA LEU A 235 -5.43 -26.48 -15.42
C LEU A 235 -4.95 -25.13 -14.91
N GLU A 236 -4.65 -24.19 -15.79
CA GLU A 236 -4.22 -22.86 -15.39
C GLU A 236 -5.29 -22.13 -14.59
N LEU A 237 -6.57 -22.27 -14.98
CA LEU A 237 -7.67 -21.70 -14.20
C LEU A 237 -7.86 -22.41 -12.86
N LEU A 238 -7.71 -23.73 -12.82
CA LEU A 238 -7.74 -24.50 -11.56
C LEU A 238 -6.60 -24.11 -10.63
N TYR A 239 -5.39 -23.93 -11.15
CA TYR A 239 -4.22 -23.60 -10.34
C TYR A 239 -4.19 -22.16 -9.83
N LYS A 240 -4.99 -21.27 -10.43
CA LYS A 240 -5.30 -19.94 -9.88
C LYS A 240 -6.26 -20.00 -8.67
N MET A 241 -6.94 -21.12 -8.45
CA MET A 241 -7.80 -21.29 -7.27
C MET A 241 -6.95 -21.68 -6.05
N PRO A 242 -7.39 -21.35 -4.82
CA PRO A 242 -6.69 -21.75 -3.61
C PRO A 242 -6.52 -23.29 -3.55
N PRO A 243 -5.40 -23.79 -2.99
CA PRO A 243 -5.00 -25.21 -3.04
C PRO A 243 -5.84 -26.12 -2.13
N GLU A 244 -6.98 -25.65 -1.63
CA GLU A 244 -7.84 -26.35 -0.69
C GLU A 244 -8.73 -27.36 -1.43
N GLU A 245 -9.38 -28.26 -0.69
CA GLU A 245 -10.44 -29.10 -1.26
C GLU A 245 -11.59 -28.19 -1.69
N LEU A 246 -11.73 -28.02 -3.01
CA LEU A 246 -12.76 -27.18 -3.59
C LEU A 246 -13.98 -28.03 -3.94
N ASP A 247 -15.16 -27.50 -3.61
CA ASP A 247 -16.42 -28.07 -4.04
C ASP A 247 -16.48 -28.14 -5.58
N PHE A 248 -16.76 -29.33 -6.10
CA PHE A 248 -16.78 -29.59 -7.53
C PHE A 248 -17.79 -28.72 -8.29
N VAL A 249 -18.96 -28.45 -7.70
CA VAL A 249 -20.01 -27.62 -8.30
C VAL A 249 -19.54 -26.17 -8.40
N VAL A 250 -18.86 -25.66 -7.37
CA VAL A 250 -18.28 -24.30 -7.36
C VAL A 250 -17.20 -24.17 -8.43
N VAL A 251 -16.28 -25.13 -8.49
CA VAL A 251 -15.20 -25.16 -9.49
C VAL A 251 -15.77 -25.25 -10.90
N ALA A 252 -16.71 -26.16 -11.14
CA ALA A 252 -17.32 -26.37 -12.45
C ALA A 252 -18.07 -25.11 -12.92
N THR A 253 -18.80 -24.43 -12.03
CA THR A 253 -19.50 -23.18 -12.34
C THR A 253 -18.51 -22.11 -12.79
N LYS A 254 -17.45 -21.88 -12.01
CA LYS A 254 -16.43 -20.87 -12.32
C LYS A 254 -15.68 -21.17 -13.63
N LEU A 255 -15.37 -22.45 -13.88
CA LEU A 255 -14.74 -22.89 -15.12
C LEU A 255 -15.67 -22.72 -16.33
N LYS A 256 -16.96 -23.04 -16.22
CA LYS A 256 -17.96 -22.83 -17.29
C LYS A 256 -18.07 -21.36 -17.66
N GLU A 257 -18.18 -20.48 -16.66
CA GLU A 257 -18.29 -19.03 -16.88
C GLU A 257 -17.06 -18.45 -17.58
N THR A 258 -15.87 -18.91 -17.19
CA THR A 258 -14.61 -18.38 -17.71
C THR A 258 -14.27 -18.95 -19.09
N LEU A 259 -14.39 -20.27 -19.27
CA LEU A 259 -14.02 -20.96 -20.51
C LEU A 259 -15.12 -20.93 -21.58
N LYS A 260 -16.36 -20.60 -21.21
CA LYS A 260 -17.53 -20.58 -22.11
C LYS A 260 -17.72 -21.90 -22.87
N VAL A 261 -17.53 -23.03 -22.18
CA VAL A 261 -17.70 -24.39 -22.73
C VAL A 261 -18.96 -25.06 -22.19
N SER A 262 -19.48 -26.04 -22.92
CA SER A 262 -20.59 -26.87 -22.44
C SER A 262 -20.17 -27.70 -21.22
N GLU A 263 -21.16 -28.08 -20.41
CA GLU A 263 -20.97 -28.94 -19.25
C GLU A 263 -20.32 -30.27 -19.58
N GLU A 264 -20.83 -30.97 -20.60
CA GLU A 264 -20.29 -32.25 -21.05
C GLU A 264 -18.81 -32.13 -21.44
N LYS A 265 -18.44 -31.05 -22.16
CA LYS A 265 -17.06 -30.81 -22.57
C LYS A 265 -16.16 -30.56 -21.38
N LEU A 266 -16.61 -29.75 -20.41
CA LEU A 266 -15.86 -29.49 -19.19
C LEU A 266 -15.67 -30.76 -18.35
N GLN A 267 -16.73 -31.54 -18.13
CA GLN A 267 -16.67 -32.80 -17.38
C GLN A 267 -15.71 -33.78 -18.05
N SER A 268 -15.78 -33.91 -19.39
CA SER A 268 -14.84 -34.73 -20.16
C SER A 268 -13.39 -34.25 -19.97
N THR A 269 -13.13 -32.95 -20.05
CA THR A 269 -11.77 -32.40 -19.83
C THR A 269 -11.26 -32.65 -18.42
N LEU A 270 -12.09 -32.43 -17.38
CA LEU A 270 -11.71 -32.70 -15.99
C LEU A 270 -11.43 -34.19 -15.76
N PHE A 271 -12.22 -35.08 -16.35
CA PHE A 271 -12.00 -36.53 -16.25
C PHE A 271 -10.70 -36.95 -16.95
N GLU A 272 -10.40 -36.42 -18.14
CA GLU A 272 -9.15 -36.69 -18.84
C GLU A 272 -7.93 -36.14 -18.07
N LEU A 273 -8.02 -34.92 -17.52
CA LEU A 273 -6.98 -34.36 -16.64
C LEU A 273 -6.75 -35.23 -15.40
N SER A 274 -7.82 -35.80 -14.84
CA SER A 274 -7.73 -36.69 -13.68
C SER A 274 -7.09 -38.03 -14.04
N LYS A 275 -7.49 -38.66 -15.16
CA LYS A 275 -6.83 -39.86 -15.70
C LYS A 275 -5.34 -39.66 -15.96
N LYS A 276 -5.00 -38.51 -16.54
CA LYS A 276 -3.61 -38.13 -16.80
C LYS A 276 -2.85 -37.78 -15.51
N GLY A 277 -3.52 -37.71 -14.36
CA GLY A 277 -2.92 -37.49 -13.04
C GLY A 277 -2.54 -36.04 -12.75
N PHE A 278 -3.12 -35.07 -13.45
CA PHE A 278 -2.92 -33.64 -13.17
C PHE A 278 -3.84 -33.15 -12.06
N ILE A 279 -5.02 -33.77 -11.88
CA ILE A 279 -5.96 -33.46 -10.80
C ILE A 279 -6.51 -34.72 -10.14
N VAL A 280 -6.96 -34.60 -8.90
CA VAL A 280 -7.62 -35.70 -8.18
C VAL A 280 -9.08 -35.30 -7.97
N LEU A 281 -9.99 -36.09 -8.53
CA LEU A 281 -11.43 -35.97 -8.26
C LEU A 281 -11.77 -36.92 -7.10
N LYS A 282 -12.19 -36.37 -5.97
CA LYS A 282 -12.68 -37.15 -4.83
C LYS A 282 -14.20 -37.11 -4.79
N ILE A 283 -14.82 -38.26 -4.56
CA ILE A 283 -16.25 -38.36 -4.25
C ILE A 283 -16.36 -38.39 -2.72
N ILE A 284 -17.02 -37.39 -2.13
CA ILE A 284 -17.33 -37.37 -0.71
C ILE A 284 -18.73 -37.99 -0.55
N PRO A 285 -18.85 -39.14 0.13
CA PRO A 285 -20.13 -39.81 0.36
C PRO A 285 -21.03 -39.09 1.37
#